data_AF-A0A8E2EKY8-F1
#
_entry.id   AF-A0A8E2EKY8-F1
#
_cell.length_a   1.000
_cell.length_b   1.000
_cell.length_c   1.000
_cell.angle_alpha   90.00
_cell.angle_beta   90.00
_cell.angle_gamma   90.00
#
_symmetry.space_group_name_H-M   'P 1'
#
loop_
_entity.id
_entity.type
_entity.pdbx_description
1 polymer ?
#
loop_
_entity_poly.entity_id
_entity_poly.type
_entity_poly.pdbx_seq_one_letter_code
_entity_poly.pdbx_strand_id
1 'polypeptide(L)'
;PNIQPTEDYSGGFLSHVKLYVFAEKCQIQGLKGMAAQHLHDVLRQFNCYLQRIEDIIDLVEYVYYDNPPEREQHEEILREVVSWYTANKLQK
;
A
#
# COMPACT_ATOMS: atom_id res chain seq x y z
N PRO A 1 -13.26 4.78 3.35
CA PRO A 1 -13.64 4.80 1.92
C PRO A 1 -13.67 6.22 1.34
N ASN A 2 -13.14 6.38 0.13
CA ASN A 2 -13.35 7.60 -0.66
C ASN A 2 -14.71 7.53 -1.37
N ILE A 3 -15.38 8.67 -1.42
CA ILE A 3 -16.75 8.87 -1.90
C ILE A 3 -16.74 9.68 -3.22
N GLN A 4 -15.71 10.51 -3.46
CA GLN A 4 -15.61 11.38 -4.64
C GLN A 4 -14.29 11.18 -5.41
N PRO A 5 -14.29 11.36 -6.75
CA PRO A 5 -13.08 11.24 -7.58
C PRO A 5 -12.00 12.29 -7.32
N THR A 6 -12.29 13.34 -6.56
CA THR A 6 -11.36 14.44 -6.29
C THR A 6 -10.59 14.27 -4.99
N GLU A 7 -10.97 13.31 -4.14
CA GLU A 7 -10.30 13.08 -2.86
C GLU A 7 -8.90 12.53 -3.07
N ASP A 8 -7.91 13.20 -2.45
CA ASP A 8 -6.51 12.90 -2.61
C ASP A 8 -6.01 11.87 -1.59
N TYR A 9 -5.54 10.73 -2.10
CA TYR A 9 -5.08 9.61 -1.28
C TYR A 9 -3.60 9.26 -1.47
N SER A 10 -2.84 10.00 -2.29
CA SER A 10 -1.42 9.71 -2.53
C SER A 10 -0.63 9.71 -1.21
N GLY A 11 -0.93 10.66 -0.31
CA GLY A 11 -0.34 10.70 1.03
C GLY A 11 -0.84 9.61 1.99
N GLY A 12 -2.09 9.18 1.84
CA GLY A 12 -2.75 8.22 2.74
C GLY A 12 -2.12 6.83 2.66
N PHE A 13 -2.03 6.27 1.45
CA PHE A 13 -1.42 4.95 1.25
C PHE A 13 0.06 4.94 1.61
N LEU A 14 0.82 5.93 1.12
CA LEU A 14 2.25 6.01 1.38
C LEU A 14 2.57 6.17 2.86
N SER A 15 1.69 6.77 3.67
CA SER A 15 1.88 6.85 5.12
C SER A 15 1.90 5.47 5.78
N HIS A 16 0.99 4.57 5.40
CA HIS A 16 0.93 3.21 5.93
C HIS A 16 2.11 2.36 5.45
N VAL A 17 2.51 2.51 4.19
CA VAL A 17 3.68 1.80 3.65
C VAL A 17 4.97 2.28 4.32
N LYS A 18 5.17 3.60 4.46
CA LYS A 18 6.34 4.17 5.16
C LYS A 18 6.39 3.73 6.62
N LEU A 19 5.24 3.63 7.29
CA LEU A 19 5.15 3.13 8.67
C LEU A 19 5.51 1.64 8.75
N TYR A 20 5.09 0.82 7.78
CA TYR A 20 5.49 -0.57 7.68
C TYR A 20 7.01 -0.71 7.52
N VAL A 21 7.59 0.03 6.56
CA VAL A 21 9.05 0.01 6.29
C VAL A 21 9.83 0.47 7.53
N PHE A 22 9.35 1.50 8.22
CA PHE A 22 9.93 1.94 9.48
C PHE A 22 9.86 0.83 10.56
N ALA A 23 8.70 0.21 10.74
CA ALA A 23 8.52 -0.86 11.71
C ALA A 23 9.38 -2.08 11.42
N GLU A 24 9.58 -2.41 10.14
CA GLU A 24 10.48 -3.46 9.70
C GLU A 24 11.94 -3.14 10.01
N LYS A 25 12.39 -1.93 9.67
CA LYS A 25 13.77 -1.46 9.98
C LYS A 25 14.04 -1.43 11.49
N CYS A 26 13.05 -1.06 12.29
CA CYS A 26 13.13 -1.04 13.75
C CYS A 26 12.78 -2.38 14.42
N GLN A 27 12.45 -3.43 13.65
CA GLN A 27 12.04 -4.75 14.12
C GLN A 27 10.84 -4.76 15.09
N ILE A 28 9.92 -3.82 14.93
CA ILE A 28 8.71 -3.68 15.76
C ILE A 28 7.56 -4.47 15.10
N GLN A 29 7.54 -5.79 15.31
CA GLN A 29 6.62 -6.70 14.60
C GLN A 29 5.14 -6.35 14.77
N GLY A 30 4.72 -5.94 15.97
CA GLY A 30 3.33 -5.53 16.22
C GLY A 30 2.93 -4.31 15.37
N LEU A 31 3.83 -3.33 15.23
CA LEU A 31 3.60 -2.15 14.40
C LEU A 31 3.61 -2.49 12.91
N LYS A 32 4.51 -3.39 12.50
CA LYS A 32 4.58 -3.90 11.13
C LYS A 32 3.25 -4.54 10.70
N GLY A 33 2.73 -5.46 11.52
CA GLY A 33 1.44 -6.10 11.27
C GLY A 33 0.27 -5.11 11.23
N MET A 34 0.21 -4.16 12.17
CA MET A 34 -0.84 -3.13 12.17
C MET A 34 -0.78 -2.24 10.92
N ALA A 35 0.42 -1.83 10.49
CA ALA A 35 0.60 -1.00 9.30
C ALA A 35 0.14 -1.73 8.02
N ALA A 36 0.47 -3.02 7.88
CA ALA A 36 0.01 -3.85 6.77
C ALA A 36 -1.52 -4.03 6.77
N GLN A 37 -2.11 -4.34 7.94
CA GLN A 37 -3.55 -4.50 8.08
C GLN A 37 -4.30 -3.21 7.73
N HIS A 38 -3.82 -2.06 8.23
CA HIS A 38 -4.42 -0.77 7.91
C HIS A 38 -4.33 -0.45 6.42
N LEU A 39 -3.19 -0.71 5.78
CA LEU A 39 -3.06 -0.55 4.33
C LEU A 39 -4.07 -1.43 3.58
N HIS A 40 -4.20 -2.70 3.97
CA HIS A 40 -5.18 -3.61 3.39
C HIS A 40 -6.62 -3.09 3.53
N ASP A 41 -7.01 -2.63 4.72
CA ASP A 41 -8.36 -2.13 4.98
C ASP A 41 -8.66 -0.86 4.19
N VAL A 42 -7.69 0.06 4.08
CA VAL A 42 -7.84 1.28 3.30
C VAL A 42 -7.97 0.94 1.81
N LEU A 43 -7.11 0.07 1.27
CA LEU A 43 -7.19 -0.38 -0.12
C LEU A 43 -8.52 -1.11 -0.41
N ARG A 44 -8.96 -1.99 0.48
CA ARG A 44 -10.23 -2.72 0.32
C ARG A 44 -11.43 -1.78 0.20
N GLN A 45 -11.42 -0.68 0.94
CA GLN A 45 -12.47 0.34 0.93
C GLN A 45 -12.28 1.43 -0.13
N PHE A 46 -11.12 1.47 -0.79
CA PHE A 46 -10.84 2.46 -1.81
C PHE A 46 -11.55 2.11 -3.12
N ASN A 47 -12.19 3.12 -3.69
CA ASN A 47 -12.76 3.11 -5.01
C ASN A 47 -11.72 3.70 -5.97
N CYS A 48 -11.23 2.87 -6.87
CA CYS A 48 -10.29 3.30 -7.90
C CYS A 48 -11.03 4.12 -8.96
N TYR A 49 -11.10 5.43 -8.76
CA TYR A 49 -11.55 6.34 -9.80
C TYR A 49 -10.42 6.52 -10.83
N LEU A 50 -10.74 6.48 -12.13
CA LEU A 50 -9.75 6.67 -13.20
C LEU A 50 -8.95 7.98 -13.02
N GLN A 51 -9.60 9.03 -12.50
CA GLN A 51 -8.99 10.31 -12.19
C GLN A 51 -7.91 10.25 -11.10
N ARG A 52 -7.89 9.17 -10.31
CA ARG A 52 -6.99 8.94 -9.16
C ARG A 52 -6.14 7.68 -9.34
N ILE A 53 -6.02 7.17 -10.57
CA ILE A 53 -5.21 5.98 -10.83
C ILE A 53 -3.73 6.23 -10.49
N GLU A 54 -3.27 7.48 -10.58
CA GLU A 54 -1.93 7.90 -10.17
C GLU A 54 -1.62 7.54 -8.72
N ASP A 55 -2.60 7.62 -7.80
CA ASP A 55 -2.40 7.24 -6.38
C ASP A 55 -2.04 5.75 -6.23
N ILE A 56 -2.55 4.91 -7.12
CA ILE A 56 -2.25 3.47 -7.14
C ILE A 56 -0.92 3.22 -7.84
N ILE A 57 -0.60 3.98 -8.89
CA ILE A 57 0.70 3.91 -9.57
C ILE A 57 1.81 4.28 -8.58
N ASP A 58 1.68 5.39 -7.86
CA ASP A 58 2.65 5.85 -6.86
C ASP A 58 2.85 4.80 -5.75
N LEU A 59 1.76 4.16 -5.31
CA LEU A 59 1.81 3.08 -4.31
C LEU A 59 2.59 1.88 -4.84
N VAL A 60 2.30 1.44 -6.06
CA VAL A 60 3.00 0.32 -6.71
C VAL A 60 4.47 0.67 -6.92
N GLU A 61 4.75 1.86 -7.42
CA GLU A 61 6.11 2.33 -7.68
C GLU A 61 6.94 2.31 -6.39
N TYR A 62 6.38 2.86 -5.31
CA TYR A 62 7.07 2.90 -4.02
C TYR A 62 7.36 1.50 -3.45
N VAL A 63 6.37 0.58 -3.51
CA VAL A 63 6.50 -0.77 -2.94
C VAL A 63 7.47 -1.66 -3.72
N TYR A 64 7.56 -1.47 -5.04
CA TYR A 64 8.37 -2.34 -5.90
C TYR A 64 9.73 -1.77 -6.27
N TYR A 65 9.86 -0.44 -6.42
CA TYR A 65 11.08 0.23 -6.89
C TYR A 65 11.81 0.97 -5.77
N ASP A 66 11.11 1.75 -4.95
CA ASP A 66 11.75 2.59 -3.92
C ASP A 66 12.09 1.84 -2.62
N ASN A 67 11.41 0.72 -2.37
CA ASN A 67 11.68 -0.17 -1.24
C ASN A 67 12.12 -1.56 -1.72
N PRO A 68 13.30 -1.69 -2.35
CA PRO A 68 13.81 -2.99 -2.76
C PRO A 68 14.10 -3.85 -1.53
N PRO A 69 13.79 -5.16 -1.57
CA PRO A 69 13.98 -6.05 -0.43
C PRO A 69 15.48 -6.15 -0.15
N GLU A 70 15.92 -5.70 1.03
CA GLU A 70 17.34 -5.70 1.39
C GLU A 70 17.91 -7.14 1.52
N ARG A 71 17.03 -8.15 1.69
CA ARG A 71 17.35 -9.59 1.72
C ARG A 71 16.14 -10.40 1.26
N GLU A 72 16.36 -11.64 0.83
CA GLU A 72 15.36 -12.66 0.42
C GLU A 72 14.23 -12.96 1.46
N GLN A 73 14.18 -12.21 2.56
CA GLN A 73 13.24 -12.36 3.67
C GLN A 73 12.43 -11.08 3.98
N HIS A 74 12.59 -9.99 3.21
CA HIS A 74 11.67 -8.85 3.34
C HIS A 74 10.28 -9.37 2.97
N GLU A 75 9.45 -9.52 4.00
CA GLU A 75 8.19 -10.25 3.92
C GLU A 75 7.33 -9.73 2.77
N GLU A 76 6.88 -10.67 1.94
CA GLU A 76 6.05 -10.44 0.77
C GLU A 76 4.71 -9.77 1.11
N ILE A 77 4.34 -9.61 2.39
CA ILE A 77 3.03 -9.11 2.85
C ILE A 77 2.66 -7.78 2.19
N LEU A 78 3.56 -6.78 2.14
CA LEU A 78 3.25 -5.51 1.47
C LEU A 78 2.98 -5.71 -0.03
N ARG A 79 3.81 -6.52 -0.69
CA ARG A 79 3.69 -6.82 -2.12
C ARG A 79 2.44 -7.63 -2.41
N GLU A 80 2.12 -8.57 -1.55
CA GLU A 80 0.92 -9.40 -1.61
C GLU A 80 -0.33 -8.53 -1.47
N VAL A 81 -0.42 -7.67 -0.45
CA VAL A 81 -1.55 -6.76 -0.24
C VAL A 81 -1.77 -5.88 -1.47
N VAL A 82 -0.71 -5.27 -2.00
CA VAL A 82 -0.80 -4.41 -3.19
C VAL A 82 -1.16 -5.22 -4.44
N SER A 83 -0.59 -6.41 -4.63
CA SER A 83 -0.87 -7.27 -5.81
C SER A 83 -2.30 -7.78 -5.83
N TRP A 84 -2.81 -8.23 -4.68
CA TRP A 84 -4.20 -8.66 -4.57
C TRP A 84 -5.16 -7.52 -4.90
N TYR A 85 -4.87 -6.32 -4.39
CA TYR A 85 -5.67 -5.15 -4.70
C TYR A 85 -5.65 -4.83 -6.20
N THR A 86 -4.47 -4.67 -6.80
CA THR A 86 -4.34 -4.29 -8.22
C THR A 86 -4.96 -5.32 -9.15
N ALA A 87 -4.75 -6.62 -8.90
CA ALA A 87 -5.33 -7.69 -9.71
C ALA A 87 -6.87 -7.73 -9.66
N ASN A 88 -7.48 -7.46 -8.49
CA ASN A 88 -8.92 -7.60 -8.31
C ASN A 88 -9.73 -6.33 -8.61
N LYS A 89 -9.11 -5.14 -8.53
CA LYS A 89 -9.82 -3.85 -8.58
C LYS A 89 -9.50 -3.01 -9.82
N LEU A 90 -8.41 -3.27 -10.53
CA LEU A 90 -8.07 -2.55 -11.78
C LEU A 90 -8.61 -3.22 -13.05
N GLN A 91 -9.09 -4.46 -12.97
CA GLN A 91 -9.62 -5.22 -14.11
C GLN A 91 -11.15 -5.05 -14.34
N LYS A 92 -11.82 -4.18 -13.58
CA LYS A 92 -13.25 -3.86 -13.71
C LYS A 92 -13.44 -2.42 -14.13
#